data_AF-Q5RID7-F1
#
_entry.id   AF-Q5RID7-F1
#
_cell.length_a   1.000
_cell.length_b   1.000
_cell.length_c   1.000
_cell.angle_alpha   90.00
_cell.angle_beta   90.00
_cell.angle_gamma   90.00
#
_symmetry.space_group_name_H-M   'P 1'
#
loop_
_entity.id
_entity.type
_entity.pdbx_description
1 polymer ?
#
loop_
_entity_poly.entity_id
_entity_poly.type
_entity_poly.pdbx_seq_one_letter_code
_entity_poly.pdbx_strand_id
1 'polypeptide(L)'
;MHFSIPETEVRSDENGSSYVAYNIHVNGVLHCRVRYSQLLGLHEQIKKEYGNNVVPAFPPKKIFTLTPAEVDQRREQLEKYMQAVRQDPILGSSEMFNSFLRKAQQETQQIPTEEVQLEIYLSNGQKVKVNILTSDQTEDVLEAVASKLDLPDELVGYFSLFLVQERADGSCTYVRKLQEFELPYVSITSLHSSDYRIILRKSYWDTAYDSDVMDDRVGLNLLYAQTVSDIDRGWILVNKEQHRQLKSLQEKGSKKEFIRLAQTLKYYGYIKFDPCITDFPEKGCHVIVGAGNNELNFHVKLPNEQMKEGSFKVTRMRCWRVTSSQVPVANGTANPSSSSKCDVKLELAFEYLMSKDRLQWVTITSQQAIMMSICLQSMVDELMVKKSGGSIKKQMQKKRLNGSLQRSDSQQAVKSPPILDSPDPNREQVVKLSTKLSSVSLRGLSSSNSAGDISGNDFHGNYAFEGIGDDDL
;
A
#
# COMPACT_ATOMS: atom_id res chain seq x y z
N MET A 1 0.83 4.45 3.11
CA MET A 1 0.53 4.53 1.67
C MET A 1 1.11 5.82 1.17
N HIS A 2 1.79 5.82 0.02
CA HIS A 2 2.50 7.00 -0.44
C HIS A 2 1.82 7.60 -1.68
N PHE A 3 1.36 8.85 -1.55
CA PHE A 3 0.93 9.69 -2.66
C PHE A 3 2.08 10.60 -3.06
N SER A 4 2.33 10.70 -4.35
CA SER A 4 3.25 11.68 -4.92
C SER A 4 2.71 12.25 -6.23
N ILE A 5 3.20 13.42 -6.61
CA ILE A 5 2.95 14.08 -7.88
C ILE A 5 4.32 14.41 -8.47
N PRO A 6 5.03 13.42 -9.04
CA PRO A 6 6.41 13.60 -9.49
C PRO A 6 6.52 14.54 -10.69
N GLU A 7 5.46 14.69 -11.47
CA GLU A 7 5.47 15.47 -12.70
C GLU A 7 4.11 16.11 -13.01
N THR A 8 4.17 17.10 -13.89
CA THR A 8 3.01 17.72 -14.53
C THR A 8 3.17 17.65 -16.03
N GLU A 9 2.07 17.43 -16.75
CA GLU A 9 2.05 17.41 -18.22
C GLU A 9 1.04 18.42 -18.75
N VAL A 10 1.37 19.09 -19.86
CA VAL A 10 0.41 19.92 -20.58
C VAL A 10 -0.37 19.02 -21.53
N ARG A 11 -1.69 18.96 -21.36
CA ARG A 11 -2.60 18.23 -22.24
C ARG A 11 -3.55 19.20 -22.94
N SER A 12 -4.18 18.73 -24.01
CA SER A 12 -5.24 19.46 -24.71
C SER A 12 -6.59 18.78 -24.49
N ASP A 13 -7.61 19.61 -24.30
CA ASP A 13 -9.00 19.19 -24.36
C ASP A 13 -9.45 18.89 -25.80
N GLU A 14 -10.59 18.22 -25.94
CA GLU A 14 -11.21 17.95 -27.26
C GLU A 14 -11.51 19.24 -28.05
N ASN A 15 -11.78 20.35 -27.34
CA ASN A 15 -11.98 21.68 -27.93
C ASN A 15 -10.65 22.40 -28.28
N GLY A 16 -9.50 21.78 -28.04
CA GLY A 16 -8.16 22.32 -28.28
C GLY A 16 -7.58 23.20 -27.18
N SER A 17 -8.30 23.49 -26.08
CA SER A 17 -7.73 24.27 -24.98
C SER A 17 -6.70 23.46 -24.21
N SER A 18 -5.53 24.06 -23.94
CA SER A 18 -4.51 23.39 -23.14
C SER A 18 -4.77 23.56 -21.64
N TYR A 19 -4.43 22.53 -20.88
CA TYR A 19 -4.48 22.53 -19.42
C TYR A 19 -3.29 21.77 -18.84
N VAL A 20 -2.97 22.07 -17.60
CA VAL A 20 -1.94 21.33 -16.84
C VAL A 20 -2.61 20.17 -16.09
N ALA A 21 -2.17 18.96 -16.39
CA ALA A 21 -2.50 17.76 -15.61
C ALA A 21 -1.40 17.49 -14.58
N TYR A 22 -1.84 17.06 -13.40
CA TYR A 22 -1.00 16.62 -12.29
C TYR A 22 -1.03 15.10 -12.25
N ASN A 23 0.12 14.47 -12.41
CA ASN A 23 0.24 13.02 -12.50
C ASN A 23 0.33 12.47 -11.06
N ILE A 24 -0.80 12.02 -10.51
CA ILE A 24 -0.86 11.47 -9.16
C ILE A 24 -0.39 10.03 -9.21
N HIS A 25 0.73 9.77 -8.56
CA HIS A 25 1.26 8.45 -8.33
C HIS A 25 0.80 7.94 -6.95
N VAL A 26 0.34 6.69 -6.92
CA VAL A 26 0.06 5.96 -5.69
C VAL A 26 1.07 4.84 -5.62
N ASN A 27 1.82 4.78 -4.51
CA ASN A 27 2.80 3.72 -4.28
C ASN A 27 3.77 3.60 -5.48
N GLY A 28 4.27 4.73 -5.96
CA GLY A 28 5.28 4.85 -7.01
C GLY A 28 4.76 4.71 -8.45
N VAL A 29 3.52 4.22 -8.64
CA VAL A 29 2.93 4.00 -9.96
C VAL A 29 1.92 5.10 -10.27
N LEU A 30 1.89 5.56 -11.52
CA LEU A 30 0.85 6.48 -11.97
C LEU A 30 -0.53 5.88 -11.75
N HIS A 31 -1.32 6.51 -10.88
CA HIS A 31 -2.68 6.11 -10.57
C HIS A 31 -3.67 6.89 -11.45
N CYS A 32 -3.55 8.21 -11.45
CA CYS A 32 -4.44 9.06 -12.24
C CYS A 32 -3.78 10.37 -12.68
N ARG A 33 -4.36 11.01 -13.70
CA ARG A 33 -4.01 12.34 -14.20
C ARG A 33 -5.21 13.24 -13.97
N VAL A 34 -5.03 14.30 -13.18
CA VAL A 34 -6.14 15.19 -12.83
C VAL A 34 -5.75 16.65 -13.00
N ARG A 35 -6.74 17.50 -13.26
CA ARG A 35 -6.58 18.96 -13.30
C ARG A 35 -6.72 19.53 -11.90
N TYR A 36 -6.16 20.73 -11.71
CA TYR A 36 -6.38 21.50 -10.48
C TYR A 36 -7.86 21.65 -10.13
N SER A 37 -8.72 21.92 -11.12
CA SER A 37 -10.17 22.08 -10.92
C SER A 37 -10.84 20.81 -10.39
N GLN A 38 -10.40 19.63 -10.80
CA GLN A 38 -10.94 18.36 -10.30
C GLN A 38 -10.57 18.14 -8.83
N LEU A 39 -9.32 18.43 -8.44
CA LEU A 39 -8.88 18.38 -7.04
C LEU A 39 -9.56 19.46 -6.18
N LEU A 40 -9.82 20.64 -6.74
CA LEU A 40 -10.59 21.69 -6.06
C LEU A 40 -12.04 21.25 -5.83
N GLY A 41 -12.69 20.65 -6.83
CA GLY A 41 -14.03 20.11 -6.69
C GLY A 41 -14.10 19.03 -5.60
N LEU A 42 -13.12 18.12 -5.55
CA LEU A 42 -12.98 17.16 -4.46
C LEU A 42 -12.84 17.86 -3.10
N HIS A 43 -11.95 18.85 -2.99
CA HIS A 43 -11.74 19.62 -1.76
C HIS A 43 -13.02 20.27 -1.26
N GLU A 44 -13.78 20.92 -2.14
CA GLU A 44 -15.05 21.56 -1.80
C GLU A 44 -16.10 20.56 -1.32
N GLN A 45 -16.16 19.37 -1.91
CA GLN A 45 -17.06 18.31 -1.45
C GLN A 45 -16.66 17.78 -0.07
N ILE A 46 -15.37 17.48 0.16
CA ILE A 46 -14.87 17.03 1.47
C ILE A 46 -15.14 18.10 2.53
N LYS A 47 -14.87 19.37 2.21
CA LYS A 47 -15.13 20.52 3.09
C LYS A 47 -16.60 20.67 3.44
N LYS A 48 -17.49 20.43 2.48
CA LYS A 48 -18.95 20.45 2.69
C LYS A 48 -19.41 19.32 3.61
N GLU A 49 -18.82 18.12 3.50
CA GLU A 49 -19.22 16.95 4.29
C GLU A 49 -18.63 16.97 5.72
N TYR A 50 -17.33 17.21 5.87
CA TYR A 50 -16.61 17.08 7.15
C TYR A 50 -16.34 18.42 7.86
N GLY A 51 -16.51 19.54 7.17
CA GLY A 51 -16.31 20.88 7.70
C GLY A 51 -14.85 21.36 7.70
N ASN A 52 -14.66 22.67 7.81
CA ASN A 52 -13.37 23.34 7.62
C ASN A 52 -12.26 22.93 8.59
N ASN A 53 -12.61 22.45 9.79
CA ASN A 53 -11.64 22.15 10.83
C ASN A 53 -10.94 20.79 10.62
N VAL A 54 -11.46 19.96 9.73
CA VAL A 54 -10.92 18.63 9.42
C VAL A 54 -10.08 18.68 8.14
N VAL A 55 -10.48 19.52 7.17
CA VAL A 55 -9.87 19.50 5.83
C VAL A 55 -8.52 20.24 5.82
N PRO A 56 -7.46 19.62 5.27
CA PRO A 56 -6.17 20.28 5.09
C PRO A 56 -6.26 21.53 4.21
N ALA A 57 -5.27 22.43 4.35
CA ALA A 57 -5.18 23.61 3.51
C ALA A 57 -5.04 23.22 2.02
N PHE A 58 -5.85 23.84 1.16
CA PHE A 58 -5.85 23.60 -0.28
C PHE A 58 -5.13 24.72 -1.04
N PRO A 59 -4.39 24.45 -2.12
CA PRO A 59 -3.68 25.48 -2.87
C PRO A 59 -4.66 26.50 -3.47
N PRO A 60 -4.42 27.81 -3.33
CA PRO A 60 -5.38 28.83 -3.77
C PRO A 60 -5.46 28.91 -5.30
N LYS A 61 -6.65 29.26 -5.78
CA LYS A 61 -6.89 29.56 -7.19
C LYS A 61 -6.15 30.85 -7.56
N LYS A 62 -5.43 30.84 -8.69
CA LYS A 62 -4.80 32.03 -9.27
C LYS A 62 -5.61 32.44 -10.50
N ILE A 63 -5.75 33.76 -10.69
CA ILE A 63 -6.60 34.34 -11.75
C ILE A 63 -5.85 34.40 -13.09
N PHE A 64 -4.51 34.46 -13.05
CA PHE A 64 -3.66 34.49 -14.23
C PHE A 64 -3.08 33.11 -14.56
N THR A 65 -2.66 32.96 -15.82
CA THR A 65 -1.88 31.80 -16.28
C THR A 65 -0.63 31.64 -15.41
N LEU A 66 -0.41 30.42 -14.93
CA LEU A 66 0.75 30.12 -14.09
C LEU A 66 2.04 30.14 -14.91
N THR A 67 3.09 30.75 -14.35
CA THR A 67 4.46 30.49 -14.78
C THR A 67 4.87 29.05 -14.45
N PRO A 68 5.89 28.48 -15.12
CA PRO A 68 6.38 27.13 -14.81
C PRO A 68 6.75 26.94 -13.34
N ALA A 69 7.36 27.94 -12.71
CA ALA A 69 7.69 27.91 -11.28
C ALA A 69 6.44 27.86 -10.38
N GLU A 70 5.36 28.54 -10.75
CA GLU A 70 4.11 28.49 -10.01
C GLU A 70 3.33 27.19 -10.24
N VAL A 71 3.50 26.55 -11.40
CA VAL A 71 2.99 25.19 -11.66
C VAL A 71 3.68 24.19 -10.72
N ASP A 72 5.00 24.27 -10.63
CA ASP A 72 5.77 23.39 -9.75
C ASP A 72 5.45 23.64 -8.27
N GLN A 73 5.36 24.90 -7.84
CA GLN A 73 4.90 25.23 -6.49
C GLN A 73 3.51 24.66 -6.20
N ARG A 74 2.57 24.79 -7.15
CA ARG A 74 1.22 24.23 -7.00
C ARG A 74 1.25 22.70 -6.95
N ARG A 75 2.10 22.05 -7.74
CA ARG A 75 2.30 20.58 -7.73
C ARG A 75 2.71 20.11 -6.33
N GLU A 76 3.71 20.75 -5.72
CA GLU A 76 4.16 20.42 -4.35
C GLU A 76 3.04 20.62 -3.31
N GLN A 77 2.27 21.70 -3.42
CA GLN A 77 1.18 21.96 -2.48
C GLN A 77 0.02 20.96 -2.64
N LEU A 78 -0.29 20.55 -3.88
CA LEU A 78 -1.29 19.51 -4.15
C LEU A 78 -0.82 18.14 -3.64
N GLU A 79 0.46 17.82 -3.77
CA GLU A 79 1.04 16.60 -3.21
C GLU A 79 0.86 16.55 -1.68
N LYS A 80 1.25 17.63 -0.99
CA LYS A 80 1.05 17.78 0.46
C LYS A 80 -0.42 17.66 0.87
N TYR A 81 -1.32 18.25 0.08
CA TYR A 81 -2.77 18.12 0.31
C TYR A 81 -3.22 16.66 0.21
N MET A 82 -2.85 15.93 -0.86
CA MET A 82 -3.23 14.54 -1.05
C MET A 82 -2.70 13.63 0.06
N GLN A 83 -1.46 13.84 0.48
CA GLN A 83 -0.86 13.12 1.61
C GLN A 83 -1.61 13.40 2.92
N ALA A 84 -1.92 14.66 3.22
CA ALA A 84 -2.64 15.04 4.43
C ALA A 84 -4.07 14.45 4.47
N VAL A 85 -4.80 14.50 3.34
CA VAL A 85 -6.13 13.87 3.23
C VAL A 85 -6.04 12.37 3.46
N ARG A 86 -5.03 11.69 2.89
CA ARG A 86 -4.89 10.24 3.08
C ARG A 86 -4.48 9.85 4.50
N GLN A 87 -3.64 10.65 5.15
CA GLN A 87 -3.15 10.38 6.51
C GLN A 87 -4.21 10.63 7.58
N ASP A 88 -5.20 11.49 7.31
CA ASP A 88 -6.32 11.68 8.23
C ASP A 88 -7.19 10.40 8.33
N PRO A 89 -7.45 9.88 9.54
CA PRO A 89 -8.20 8.63 9.72
C PRO A 89 -9.63 8.65 9.16
N ILE A 90 -10.27 9.83 9.15
CA ILE A 90 -11.64 10.02 8.68
C ILE A 90 -11.62 10.25 7.17
N LEU A 91 -10.83 11.22 6.70
CA LEU A 91 -10.83 11.59 5.29
C LEU A 91 -10.22 10.50 4.42
N GLY A 92 -9.13 9.86 4.87
CA GLY A 92 -8.43 8.83 4.14
C GLY A 92 -9.25 7.55 3.94
N SER A 93 -10.25 7.31 4.80
CA SER A 93 -11.21 6.20 4.68
C SER A 93 -12.55 6.61 4.05
N SER A 94 -12.73 7.89 3.71
CA SER A 94 -13.99 8.40 3.17
C SER A 94 -14.29 7.82 1.78
N GLU A 95 -15.55 7.46 1.56
CA GLU A 95 -16.02 6.96 0.27
C GLU A 95 -15.93 8.03 -0.84
N MET A 96 -16.05 9.30 -0.48
CA MET A 96 -15.87 10.41 -1.41
C MET A 96 -14.45 10.45 -1.99
N PHE A 97 -13.43 10.35 -1.13
CA PHE A 97 -12.04 10.35 -1.56
C PHE A 97 -11.70 9.08 -2.36
N ASN A 98 -12.10 7.91 -1.87
CA ASN A 98 -11.85 6.64 -2.55
C ASN A 98 -12.58 6.55 -3.89
N SER A 99 -13.84 7.02 -3.98
CA SER A 99 -14.58 7.09 -5.23
C SER A 99 -13.94 8.04 -6.24
N PHE A 100 -13.40 9.18 -5.81
CA PHE A 100 -12.67 10.08 -6.69
C PHE A 100 -11.46 9.37 -7.31
N LEU A 101 -10.65 8.71 -6.47
CA LEU A 101 -9.46 7.98 -6.92
C LEU A 101 -9.79 6.87 -7.91
N ARG A 102 -10.88 6.12 -7.70
CA ARG A 102 -11.34 5.07 -8.62
C ARG A 102 -11.72 5.61 -9.99
N LYS A 103 -12.59 6.63 -10.00
CA LYS A 103 -13.07 7.23 -11.25
C LYS A 103 -11.90 7.86 -12.01
N ALA A 104 -11.03 8.58 -11.32
CA ALA A 104 -9.83 9.18 -11.91
C ALA A 104 -8.87 8.11 -12.48
N GLN A 105 -8.71 6.96 -11.82
CA GLN A 105 -7.91 5.84 -12.33
C GLN A 105 -8.47 5.32 -13.66
N GLN A 106 -9.78 5.05 -13.69
CA GLN A 106 -10.46 4.50 -14.85
C GLN A 106 -10.41 5.47 -16.05
N GLU A 107 -10.70 6.76 -15.81
CA GLU A 107 -10.62 7.80 -16.85
C GLU A 107 -9.21 7.97 -17.41
N THR A 108 -8.19 7.92 -16.56
CA THR A 108 -6.79 8.10 -16.97
C THR A 108 -6.33 6.98 -17.90
N GLN A 109 -6.75 5.76 -17.62
CA GLN A 109 -6.39 4.58 -18.43
C GLN A 109 -7.35 4.36 -19.60
N GLN A 110 -8.44 5.14 -19.68
CA GLN A 110 -9.45 5.07 -20.73
C GLN A 110 -10.08 3.67 -20.89
N ILE A 111 -10.22 2.94 -19.77
CA ILE A 111 -10.78 1.59 -19.76
C ILE A 111 -12.28 1.69 -19.44
N PRO A 112 -13.19 1.36 -20.39
CA PRO A 112 -14.63 1.39 -20.13
C PRO A 112 -15.02 0.31 -19.12
N THR A 113 -16.16 0.50 -18.43
CA THR A 113 -16.76 -0.55 -17.61
C THR A 113 -17.30 -1.67 -18.50
N GLU A 114 -16.71 -2.85 -18.42
CA GLU A 114 -17.13 -4.04 -19.15
C GLU A 114 -16.81 -5.32 -18.35
N GLU A 115 -17.49 -6.42 -18.67
CA GLU A 115 -17.22 -7.73 -18.07
C GLU A 115 -15.96 -8.35 -18.67
N VAL A 116 -15.04 -8.78 -17.80
CA VAL A 116 -13.76 -9.39 -18.17
C VAL A 116 -13.46 -10.59 -17.30
N GLN A 117 -12.63 -11.50 -17.80
CA GLN A 117 -12.07 -12.59 -17.00
C GLN A 117 -10.68 -12.20 -16.50
N LEU A 118 -10.51 -12.06 -15.19
CA LEU A 118 -9.22 -11.77 -14.55
C LEU A 118 -8.61 -13.07 -13.98
N GLU A 119 -7.31 -13.27 -14.24
CA GLU A 119 -6.54 -14.37 -13.65
C GLU A 119 -5.89 -13.94 -12.33
N ILE A 120 -6.29 -14.60 -11.23
CA ILE A 120 -5.68 -14.43 -9.91
C ILE A 120 -4.86 -15.67 -9.59
N TYR A 121 -3.62 -15.49 -9.15
CA TYR A 121 -2.71 -16.58 -8.87
C TYR A 121 -2.72 -16.92 -7.38
N LEU A 122 -2.67 -18.20 -7.05
CA LEU A 122 -2.35 -18.69 -5.72
C LEU A 122 -0.83 -18.72 -5.55
N SER A 123 -0.35 -18.80 -4.31
CA SER A 123 1.09 -18.78 -4.02
C SER A 123 1.86 -19.96 -4.65
N ASN A 124 1.21 -21.08 -4.92
CA ASN A 124 1.78 -22.24 -5.62
C ASN A 124 1.72 -22.15 -7.16
N GLY A 125 1.29 -21.01 -7.72
CA GLY A 125 1.18 -20.80 -9.17
C GLY A 125 -0.14 -21.26 -9.80
N GLN A 126 -1.05 -21.90 -9.06
CA GLN A 126 -2.38 -22.24 -9.56
C GLN A 126 -3.17 -20.98 -9.90
N LYS A 127 -3.89 -21.01 -11.04
CA LYS A 127 -4.72 -19.90 -11.51
C LYS A 127 -6.18 -20.06 -11.08
N VAL A 128 -6.77 -18.97 -10.62
CA VAL A 128 -8.20 -18.81 -10.33
C VAL A 128 -8.74 -17.75 -11.30
N LYS A 129 -9.65 -18.17 -12.17
CA LYS A 129 -10.28 -17.29 -13.16
C LYS A 129 -11.61 -16.79 -12.61
N VAL A 130 -11.74 -15.47 -12.47
CA VAL A 130 -12.95 -14.80 -11.98
C VAL A 130 -13.51 -13.86 -13.04
N ASN A 131 -14.83 -13.81 -13.16
CA ASN A 131 -15.50 -12.85 -14.02
C ASN A 131 -15.82 -11.62 -13.16
N ILE A 132 -15.34 -10.46 -13.58
CA ILE A 132 -15.43 -9.18 -12.86
C ILE A 132 -15.79 -8.08 -13.85
N LEU A 133 -16.18 -6.91 -13.36
CA LEU A 133 -16.16 -5.68 -14.14
C LEU A 133 -14.76 -5.06 -14.11
N THR A 134 -14.36 -4.40 -15.18
CA THR A 134 -13.11 -3.59 -15.19
C THR A 134 -13.12 -2.47 -14.15
N SER A 135 -14.30 -2.06 -13.67
CA SER A 135 -14.51 -1.08 -12.58
C SER A 135 -14.73 -1.69 -11.19
N ASP A 136 -14.63 -3.01 -11.04
CA ASP A 136 -14.69 -3.65 -9.73
C ASP A 136 -13.45 -3.26 -8.90
N GLN A 137 -13.68 -3.01 -7.61
CA GLN A 137 -12.66 -2.62 -6.66
C GLN A 137 -11.90 -3.84 -6.12
N THR A 138 -10.82 -3.60 -5.39
CA THR A 138 -10.04 -4.69 -4.78
C THR A 138 -10.89 -5.64 -3.92
N GLU A 139 -11.86 -5.13 -3.16
CA GLU A 139 -12.75 -5.98 -2.34
C GLU A 139 -13.70 -6.82 -3.20
N ASP A 140 -14.31 -6.23 -4.23
CA ASP A 140 -15.21 -6.95 -5.16
C ASP A 140 -14.47 -8.12 -5.84
N VAL A 141 -13.23 -7.90 -6.27
CA VAL A 141 -12.39 -8.94 -6.87
C VAL A 141 -11.99 -9.99 -5.83
N LEU A 142 -11.66 -9.58 -4.59
CA LEU A 142 -11.32 -10.51 -3.51
C LEU A 142 -12.52 -11.41 -3.15
N GLU A 143 -13.72 -10.87 -3.08
CA GLU A 143 -14.97 -11.62 -2.86
C GLU A 143 -15.27 -12.56 -4.02
N ALA A 144 -15.09 -12.14 -5.28
CA ALA A 144 -15.23 -13.01 -6.44
C ALA A 144 -14.25 -14.19 -6.39
N VAL A 145 -13.01 -13.96 -5.94
CA VAL A 145 -12.00 -15.02 -5.75
C VAL A 145 -12.39 -15.95 -4.61
N ALA A 146 -12.83 -15.41 -3.47
CA ALA A 146 -13.27 -16.20 -2.33
C ALA A 146 -14.45 -17.11 -2.69
N SER A 147 -15.47 -16.56 -3.35
CA SER A 147 -16.61 -17.30 -3.87
C SER A 147 -16.17 -18.40 -4.85
N LYS A 148 -15.24 -18.10 -5.76
CA LYS A 148 -14.72 -19.09 -6.71
C LYS A 148 -13.96 -20.25 -6.06
N LEU A 149 -13.40 -20.03 -4.87
CA LEU A 149 -12.64 -21.00 -4.10
C LEU A 149 -13.45 -21.71 -3.01
N ASP A 150 -14.73 -21.35 -2.85
CA ASP A 150 -15.57 -21.75 -1.71
C ASP A 150 -14.97 -21.38 -0.35
N LEU A 151 -14.24 -20.26 -0.27
CA LEU A 151 -13.69 -19.74 0.99
C LEU A 151 -14.83 -19.08 1.80
N PRO A 152 -15.06 -19.48 3.06
CA PRO A 152 -16.07 -18.85 3.90
C PRO A 152 -15.87 -17.35 4.07
N ASP A 153 -16.98 -16.64 4.14
CA ASP A 153 -17.03 -15.18 4.23
C ASP A 153 -16.23 -14.64 5.42
N GLU A 154 -16.31 -15.30 6.58
CA GLU A 154 -15.55 -14.94 7.77
C GLU A 154 -14.03 -15.04 7.62
N LEU A 155 -13.53 -15.77 6.60
CA LEU A 155 -12.10 -15.94 6.34
C LEU A 155 -11.56 -15.00 5.27
N VAL A 156 -12.39 -14.33 4.48
CA VAL A 156 -11.95 -13.49 3.35
C VAL A 156 -10.95 -12.41 3.78
N GLY A 157 -11.22 -11.73 4.90
CA GLY A 157 -10.33 -10.67 5.39
C GLY A 157 -9.00 -11.14 5.98
N TYR A 158 -8.74 -12.45 6.07
CA TYR A 158 -7.41 -12.98 6.37
C TYR A 158 -6.49 -12.98 5.15
N PHE A 159 -7.02 -12.70 3.95
CA PHE A 159 -6.29 -12.67 2.70
C PHE A 159 -6.32 -11.27 2.07
N SER A 160 -5.40 -11.01 1.16
CA SER A 160 -5.38 -9.81 0.33
C SER A 160 -4.81 -10.12 -1.05
N LEU A 161 -5.10 -9.24 -2.00
CA LEU A 161 -4.52 -9.26 -3.34
C LEU A 161 -3.22 -8.45 -3.40
N PHE A 162 -2.18 -9.03 -3.98
CA PHE A 162 -0.87 -8.41 -4.14
C PHE A 162 -0.51 -8.35 -5.61
N LEU A 163 -0.01 -7.19 -6.06
CA LEU A 163 0.64 -7.08 -7.35
C LEU A 163 2.08 -7.59 -7.20
N VAL A 164 2.46 -8.54 -8.05
CA VAL A 164 3.81 -9.08 -8.10
C VAL A 164 4.37 -9.00 -9.51
N GLN A 165 5.69 -8.99 -9.61
CA GLN A 165 6.43 -9.16 -10.86
C GLN A 165 7.15 -10.49 -10.83
N GLU A 166 6.86 -11.36 -11.79
CA GLU A 166 7.63 -12.58 -12.05
C GLU A 166 8.81 -12.22 -12.96
N ARG A 167 10.02 -12.63 -12.57
CA ARG A 167 11.24 -12.43 -13.36
C ARG A 167 11.55 -13.66 -14.19
N ALA A 168 12.38 -13.47 -15.21
CA ALA A 168 12.83 -14.54 -16.10
C ALA A 168 13.53 -15.71 -15.39
N ASP A 169 14.11 -15.49 -14.20
CA ASP A 169 14.74 -16.51 -13.37
C ASP A 169 13.74 -17.29 -12.49
N GLY A 170 12.44 -17.02 -12.61
CA GLY A 170 11.38 -17.61 -11.80
C GLY A 170 11.22 -16.96 -10.42
N SER A 171 12.03 -15.96 -10.08
CA SER A 171 11.84 -15.20 -8.85
C SER A 171 10.59 -14.31 -8.93
N CYS A 172 9.99 -14.04 -7.78
CA CYS A 172 8.74 -13.31 -7.67
C CYS A 172 8.92 -12.12 -6.72
N THR A 173 8.90 -10.92 -7.27
CA THR A 173 9.04 -9.66 -6.54
C THR A 173 7.66 -9.13 -6.17
N TYR A 174 7.40 -8.97 -4.87
CA TYR A 174 6.16 -8.33 -4.39
C TYR A 174 6.25 -6.82 -4.56
N VAL A 175 5.44 -6.25 -5.46
CA VAL A 175 5.47 -4.81 -5.78
C VAL A 175 4.70 -4.03 -4.72
N ARG A 176 3.47 -4.45 -4.41
CA ARG A 176 2.60 -3.82 -3.40
C ARG A 176 1.35 -4.66 -3.12
N LYS A 177 0.74 -4.43 -1.94
CA LYS A 177 -0.65 -4.85 -1.66
C LYS A 177 -1.63 -3.91 -2.37
N LEU A 178 -2.59 -4.45 -3.11
CA LEU A 178 -3.66 -3.66 -3.72
C LEU A 178 -4.55 -3.04 -2.64
N GLN A 179 -4.90 -1.78 -2.82
CA GLN A 179 -5.66 -0.98 -1.87
C GLN A 179 -7.14 -0.99 -2.22
N GLU A 180 -7.99 -0.69 -1.23
CA GLU A 180 -9.45 -0.74 -1.36
C GLU A 180 -9.99 0.12 -2.52
N PHE A 181 -9.38 1.30 -2.78
CA PHE A 181 -9.78 2.19 -3.87
C PHE A 181 -9.17 1.82 -5.24
N GLU A 182 -8.39 0.76 -5.35
CA GLU A 182 -7.82 0.38 -6.64
C GLU A 182 -8.78 -0.50 -7.42
N LEU A 183 -8.68 -0.39 -8.75
CA LEU A 183 -9.34 -1.27 -9.70
C LEU A 183 -8.33 -2.33 -10.17
N PRO A 184 -8.36 -3.58 -9.67
CA PRO A 184 -7.29 -4.55 -9.91
C PRO A 184 -7.02 -4.82 -11.39
N TYR A 185 -8.06 -4.87 -12.22
CA TYR A 185 -7.93 -5.04 -13.67
C TYR A 185 -7.17 -3.87 -14.32
N VAL A 186 -7.50 -2.64 -13.92
CA VAL A 186 -6.83 -1.43 -14.43
C VAL A 186 -5.38 -1.40 -13.96
N SER A 187 -5.14 -1.69 -12.67
CA SER A 187 -3.80 -1.67 -12.05
C SER A 187 -2.81 -2.63 -12.71
N ILE A 188 -3.25 -3.81 -13.16
CA ILE A 188 -2.37 -4.75 -13.89
C ILE A 188 -2.25 -4.40 -15.37
N THR A 189 -3.35 -4.02 -16.03
CA THR A 189 -3.37 -3.73 -17.47
C THR A 189 -2.54 -2.49 -17.83
N SER A 190 -2.53 -1.47 -16.95
CA SER A 190 -1.76 -0.24 -17.15
C SER A 190 -0.23 -0.43 -17.12
N LEU A 191 0.26 -1.60 -16.68
CA LEU A 191 1.69 -1.91 -16.65
C LEU A 191 2.20 -2.39 -18.01
N HIS A 192 1.31 -2.72 -18.95
CA HIS A 192 1.63 -3.15 -20.32
C HIS A 192 2.72 -4.25 -20.40
N SER A 193 2.75 -5.14 -19.40
CA SER A 193 3.72 -6.24 -19.33
C SER A 193 3.07 -7.50 -18.79
N SER A 194 3.38 -8.64 -19.42
CA SER A 194 2.96 -9.98 -18.99
C SER A 194 3.70 -10.50 -17.75
N ASP A 195 4.74 -9.80 -17.31
CA ASP A 195 5.55 -10.17 -16.15
C ASP A 195 4.79 -9.92 -14.83
N TYR A 196 3.76 -9.09 -14.87
CA TYR A 196 2.97 -8.76 -13.68
C TYR A 196 1.80 -9.71 -13.48
N ARG A 197 1.55 -10.06 -12.22
CA ARG A 197 0.44 -10.94 -11.79
C ARG A 197 -0.19 -10.40 -10.52
N ILE A 198 -1.45 -10.76 -10.29
CA ILE A 198 -2.11 -10.55 -9.00
C ILE A 198 -2.13 -11.88 -8.25
N ILE A 199 -1.60 -11.89 -7.02
CA ILE A 199 -1.54 -13.07 -6.14
C ILE A 199 -2.46 -12.89 -4.94
N LEU A 200 -3.22 -13.93 -4.61
CA LEU A 200 -3.90 -14.09 -3.31
C LEU A 200 -2.90 -14.63 -2.28
N ARG A 201 -2.72 -13.90 -1.17
CA ARG A 201 -1.83 -14.29 -0.06
C ARG A 201 -2.48 -13.95 1.28
N LYS A 202 -2.14 -14.71 2.34
CA LYS A 202 -2.49 -14.33 3.72
C LYS A 202 -1.94 -12.94 4.05
N SER A 203 -2.71 -12.13 4.75
CA SER A 203 -2.42 -10.70 4.97
C SER A 203 -2.40 -10.27 6.45
N TYR A 204 -2.08 -11.21 7.34
CA TYR A 204 -1.86 -10.99 8.76
C TYR A 204 -0.46 -11.48 9.15
N TRP A 205 0.07 -10.97 10.26
CA TRP A 205 1.45 -11.18 10.70
C TRP A 205 1.59 -12.20 11.82
N ASP A 206 0.66 -12.19 12.79
CA ASP A 206 0.70 -13.13 13.91
C ASP A 206 0.21 -14.52 13.52
N THR A 207 1.04 -15.51 13.82
CA THR A 207 0.81 -16.92 13.51
C THR A 207 -0.32 -17.53 14.34
N ALA A 208 -0.74 -16.89 15.43
CA ALA A 208 -1.92 -17.29 16.19
C ALA A 208 -3.17 -17.34 15.29
N TYR A 209 -3.29 -16.41 14.33
CA TYR A 209 -4.40 -16.37 13.38
C TYR A 209 -4.43 -17.52 12.38
N ASP A 210 -3.32 -18.25 12.20
CA ASP A 210 -3.34 -19.45 11.35
C ASP A 210 -4.33 -20.49 11.88
N SER A 211 -4.58 -20.54 13.20
CA SER A 211 -5.55 -21.47 13.78
C SER A 211 -6.96 -21.28 13.24
N ASP A 212 -7.43 -20.02 13.20
CA ASP A 212 -8.73 -19.66 12.64
C ASP A 212 -8.87 -20.10 11.18
N VAL A 213 -7.80 -19.90 10.39
CA VAL A 213 -7.79 -20.18 8.95
C VAL A 213 -7.65 -21.68 8.67
N MET A 214 -6.91 -22.42 9.51
CA MET A 214 -6.71 -23.87 9.37
C MET A 214 -7.93 -24.70 9.79
N ASP A 215 -8.91 -24.10 10.46
CA ASP A 215 -10.14 -24.79 10.86
C ASP A 215 -11.10 -25.00 9.69
N ASP A 216 -10.95 -24.22 8.61
CA ASP A 216 -11.62 -24.45 7.33
C ASP A 216 -10.72 -25.22 6.34
N ARG A 217 -11.33 -26.05 5.49
CA ARG A 217 -10.61 -26.86 4.49
C ARG A 217 -9.96 -26.01 3.41
N VAL A 218 -10.62 -24.98 2.91
CA VAL A 218 -10.10 -24.10 1.86
C VAL A 218 -9.01 -23.20 2.44
N GLY A 219 -9.25 -22.60 3.60
CA GLY A 219 -8.26 -21.83 4.36
C GLY A 219 -6.98 -22.63 4.64
N LEU A 220 -7.11 -23.88 5.12
CA LEU A 220 -5.99 -24.79 5.32
C LEU A 220 -5.20 -25.04 4.02
N ASN A 221 -5.89 -25.25 2.90
CA ASN A 221 -5.24 -25.49 1.61
C ASN A 221 -4.47 -24.25 1.11
N LEU A 222 -5.02 -23.05 1.29
CA LEU A 222 -4.39 -21.79 0.90
C LEU A 222 -3.12 -21.54 1.72
N LEU A 223 -3.20 -21.69 3.05
CA LEU A 223 -2.03 -21.57 3.92
C LEU A 223 -0.96 -22.62 3.64
N TYR A 224 -1.38 -23.86 3.39
CA TYR A 224 -0.46 -24.93 3.02
C TYR A 224 0.28 -24.62 1.71
N ALA A 225 -0.45 -24.25 0.66
CA ALA A 225 0.12 -23.89 -0.63
C ALA A 225 1.11 -22.73 -0.54
N GLN A 226 0.78 -21.71 0.24
CA GLN A 226 1.68 -20.59 0.53
C GLN A 226 2.93 -21.04 1.29
N THR A 227 2.77 -21.84 2.34
CA THR A 227 3.89 -22.29 3.17
C THR A 227 4.89 -23.14 2.38
N VAL A 228 4.39 -24.05 1.52
CA VAL A 228 5.25 -24.82 0.61
C VAL A 228 6.02 -23.90 -0.32
N SER A 229 5.33 -22.94 -0.98
CA SER A 229 5.99 -21.99 -1.87
C SER A 229 7.02 -21.11 -1.15
N ASP A 230 6.77 -20.69 0.10
CA ASP A 230 7.68 -19.85 0.87
C ASP A 230 8.94 -20.65 1.28
N ILE A 231 8.83 -21.95 1.51
CA ILE A 231 9.98 -22.85 1.74
C ILE A 231 10.77 -23.04 0.43
N ASP A 232 10.09 -23.34 -0.68
CA ASP A 232 10.74 -23.57 -1.99
C ASP A 232 11.50 -22.32 -2.49
N ARG A 233 11.00 -21.12 -2.17
CA ARG A 233 11.65 -19.83 -2.47
C ARG A 233 12.76 -19.45 -1.49
N GLY A 234 12.99 -20.23 -0.43
CA GLY A 234 13.97 -19.91 0.61
C GLY A 234 13.62 -18.66 1.42
N TRP A 235 12.32 -18.36 1.57
CA TRP A 235 11.83 -17.33 2.50
C TRP A 235 11.80 -17.87 3.91
N ILE A 236 11.36 -19.12 4.07
CA ILE A 236 11.42 -19.88 5.32
C ILE A 236 12.72 -20.69 5.31
N LEU A 237 13.55 -20.55 6.36
CA LEU A 237 14.79 -21.32 6.44
C LEU A 237 14.53 -22.70 7.05
N VAL A 238 14.92 -23.72 6.29
CA VAL A 238 14.84 -25.14 6.66
C VAL A 238 16.23 -25.76 6.72
N ASN A 239 16.53 -26.49 7.78
CA ASN A 239 17.71 -27.35 7.81
C ASN A 239 17.42 -28.72 7.14
N LYS A 240 18.47 -29.54 6.95
CA LYS A 240 18.33 -30.84 6.27
C LYS A 240 17.34 -31.79 6.94
N GLU A 241 17.27 -31.79 8.27
CA GLU A 241 16.38 -32.69 9.01
C GLU A 241 14.92 -32.21 8.96
N GLN A 242 14.69 -30.92 9.17
CA GLN A 242 13.37 -30.29 9.00
C GLN A 242 12.84 -30.51 7.58
N HIS A 243 13.69 -30.38 6.57
CA HIS A 243 13.30 -30.65 5.18
C HIS A 243 12.84 -32.10 4.97
N ARG A 244 13.47 -33.10 5.61
CA ARG A 244 13.00 -34.50 5.54
C ARG A 244 11.64 -34.69 6.20
N GLN A 245 11.44 -34.07 7.37
CA GLN A 245 10.19 -34.14 8.11
C GLN A 245 9.04 -33.50 7.32
N LEU A 246 9.26 -32.29 6.80
CA LEU A 246 8.31 -31.60 5.93
C LEU A 246 7.96 -32.43 4.69
N LYS A 247 8.96 -33.01 4.02
CA LYS A 247 8.74 -33.87 2.86
C LYS A 247 7.89 -35.10 3.22
N SER A 248 8.17 -35.74 4.36
CA SER A 248 7.36 -36.88 4.84
C SER A 248 5.92 -36.49 5.14
N LEU A 249 5.69 -35.31 5.75
CA LEU A 249 4.35 -34.79 6.01
C LEU A 249 3.60 -34.45 4.72
N GLN A 250 4.30 -33.91 3.72
CA GLN A 250 3.77 -33.64 2.39
C GLN A 250 3.37 -34.93 1.66
N GLU A 251 4.21 -35.97 1.69
CA GLU A 251 3.91 -37.28 1.10
C GLU A 251 2.69 -37.96 1.75
N LYS A 252 2.48 -37.74 3.06
CA LYS A 252 1.31 -38.25 3.80
C LYS A 252 0.04 -37.40 3.61
N GLY A 253 0.14 -36.23 2.98
CA GLY A 253 -0.98 -35.29 2.88
C GLY A 253 -1.37 -34.61 4.21
N SER A 254 -0.50 -34.66 5.22
CA SER A 254 -0.73 -34.12 6.57
C SER A 254 -0.51 -32.60 6.63
N LYS A 255 -1.41 -31.85 5.96
CA LYS A 255 -1.26 -30.40 5.76
C LYS A 255 -1.23 -29.61 7.06
N LYS A 256 -2.06 -29.99 8.04
CA LYS A 256 -2.14 -29.29 9.34
C LYS A 256 -0.84 -29.45 10.11
N GLU A 257 -0.33 -30.67 10.22
CA GLU A 257 0.95 -30.99 10.86
C GLU A 257 2.13 -30.34 10.12
N PHE A 258 2.08 -30.28 8.79
CA PHE A 258 3.07 -29.58 7.98
C PHE A 258 3.15 -28.09 8.36
N ILE A 259 2.00 -27.40 8.41
CA ILE A 259 1.97 -25.99 8.81
C ILE A 259 2.42 -25.82 10.27
N ARG A 260 1.99 -26.70 11.18
CA ARG A 260 2.41 -26.65 12.59
C ARG A 260 3.93 -26.79 12.75
N LEU A 261 4.57 -27.67 11.99
CA LEU A 261 6.03 -27.75 11.94
C LEU A 261 6.63 -26.49 11.31
N ALA A 262 6.03 -25.98 10.23
CA ALA A 262 6.52 -24.78 9.56
C ALA A 262 6.47 -23.54 10.46
N GLN A 263 5.45 -23.41 11.32
CA GLN A 263 5.32 -22.33 12.30
C GLN A 263 6.51 -22.24 13.27
N THR A 264 7.26 -23.33 13.48
CA THR A 264 8.45 -23.33 14.34
C THR A 264 9.74 -22.96 13.59
N LEU A 265 9.67 -22.75 12.28
CA LEU A 265 10.84 -22.47 11.43
C LEU A 265 11.19 -20.99 11.40
N LYS A 266 12.47 -20.70 11.17
CA LYS A 266 12.95 -19.32 11.10
C LYS A 266 12.33 -18.61 9.88
N TYR A 267 11.78 -17.43 10.14
CA TYR A 267 11.08 -16.57 9.18
C TYR A 267 9.75 -17.09 8.64
N TYR A 268 9.11 -18.07 9.31
CA TYR A 268 7.72 -18.36 9.03
C TYR A 268 6.86 -17.09 9.19
N GLY A 269 6.03 -16.80 8.18
CA GLY A 269 5.18 -15.61 8.16
C GLY A 269 5.88 -14.32 7.70
N TYR A 270 7.16 -14.36 7.32
CA TYR A 270 7.85 -13.18 6.80
C TYR A 270 7.58 -12.99 5.30
N ILE A 271 7.64 -11.74 4.85
CA ILE A 271 7.81 -11.37 3.44
C ILE A 271 9.27 -11.00 3.23
N LYS A 272 9.95 -11.70 2.32
CA LYS A 272 11.36 -11.45 1.97
C LYS A 272 11.43 -10.55 0.74
N PHE A 273 12.29 -9.55 0.79
CA PHE A 273 12.52 -8.59 -0.28
C PHE A 273 13.75 -8.94 -1.11
N ASP A 274 13.82 -8.37 -2.31
CA ASP A 274 14.97 -8.47 -3.18
C ASP A 274 16.24 -7.90 -2.51
N PRO A 275 17.43 -8.41 -2.88
CA PRO A 275 18.69 -7.82 -2.45
C PRO A 275 18.75 -6.33 -2.78
N CYS A 276 19.13 -5.53 -1.79
CA CYS A 276 19.16 -4.07 -1.88
C CYS A 276 20.33 -3.49 -1.07
N ILE A 277 20.34 -2.17 -0.86
CA ILE A 277 21.43 -1.46 -0.16
C ILE A 277 20.88 -0.77 1.08
N THR A 278 21.68 -0.74 2.15
CA THR A 278 21.38 -0.03 3.39
C THR A 278 22.55 0.85 3.82
N ASP A 279 22.27 1.83 4.67
CA ASP A 279 23.29 2.62 5.36
C ASP A 279 23.72 2.06 6.72
N PHE A 280 23.19 0.89 7.11
CA PHE A 280 23.44 0.24 8.38
C PHE A 280 24.05 -1.17 8.22
N PRO A 281 25.12 -1.53 8.96
CA PRO A 281 25.81 -0.74 9.98
C PRO A 281 26.73 0.34 9.40
N GLU A 282 27.05 0.25 8.11
CA GLU A 282 27.88 1.19 7.37
C GLU A 282 27.23 1.51 6.01
N LYS A 283 27.55 2.67 5.45
CA LYS A 283 27.00 3.12 4.17
C LYS A 283 27.37 2.18 3.03
N GLY A 284 26.36 1.79 2.23
CA GLY A 284 26.57 0.99 1.02
C GLY A 284 26.59 -0.52 1.27
N CYS A 285 26.22 -0.99 2.47
CA CYS A 285 26.14 -2.42 2.74
C CYS A 285 25.05 -3.08 1.90
N HIS A 286 25.38 -4.23 1.31
CA HIS A 286 24.38 -5.07 0.66
C HIS A 286 23.54 -5.78 1.71
N VAL A 287 22.23 -5.84 1.48
CA VAL A 287 21.32 -6.39 2.45
C VAL A 287 20.13 -7.10 1.82
N ILE A 288 19.66 -8.15 2.49
CA ILE A 288 18.35 -8.75 2.24
C ILE A 288 17.47 -8.43 3.43
N VAL A 289 16.29 -7.86 3.17
CA VAL A 289 15.33 -7.46 4.21
C VAL A 289 14.21 -8.50 4.26
N GLY A 290 13.77 -8.84 5.46
CA GLY A 290 12.53 -9.57 5.71
C GLY A 290 11.62 -8.76 6.63
N ALA A 291 10.32 -8.70 6.34
CA ALA A 291 9.32 -8.12 7.24
C ALA A 291 8.43 -9.22 7.81
N GLY A 292 8.28 -9.29 9.12
CA GLY A 292 7.45 -10.27 9.80
C GLY A 292 7.66 -10.22 11.32
N ASN A 293 6.80 -10.89 12.09
CA ASN A 293 6.93 -10.96 13.55
C ASN A 293 7.16 -9.59 14.24
N ASN A 294 6.49 -8.54 13.76
CA ASN A 294 6.64 -7.17 14.25
C ASN A 294 8.07 -6.61 14.19
N GLU A 295 8.86 -7.00 13.17
CA GLU A 295 10.21 -6.48 12.93
C GLU A 295 10.55 -6.39 11.43
N LEU A 296 11.58 -5.58 11.14
CA LEU A 296 12.39 -5.73 9.94
C LEU A 296 13.67 -6.47 10.31
N ASN A 297 13.87 -7.64 9.72
CA ASN A 297 15.10 -8.43 9.84
C ASN A 297 16.02 -8.12 8.64
N PHE A 298 17.29 -7.84 8.90
CA PHE A 298 18.30 -7.57 7.90
C PHE A 298 19.37 -8.66 7.90
N HIS A 299 19.66 -9.21 6.73
CA HIS A 299 20.84 -10.04 6.48
C HIS A 299 21.84 -9.19 5.71
N VAL A 300 22.75 -8.57 6.45
CA VAL A 300 23.72 -7.62 5.92
C VAL A 300 24.98 -8.36 5.53
N LYS A 301 25.43 -8.17 4.30
CA LYS A 301 26.76 -8.56 3.85
C LYS A 301 27.72 -7.41 4.10
N LEU A 302 28.64 -7.60 5.03
CA LEU A 302 29.67 -6.62 5.35
C LEU A 302 30.77 -6.58 4.26
N PRO A 303 31.57 -5.49 4.19
CA PRO A 303 32.68 -5.38 3.25
C PRO A 303 33.73 -6.50 3.37
N ASN A 304 33.84 -7.13 4.54
CA ASN A 304 34.71 -8.28 4.78
C ASN A 304 34.08 -9.64 4.38
N GLU A 305 32.99 -9.61 3.61
CA GLU A 305 32.22 -10.77 3.15
C GLU A 305 31.49 -11.56 4.26
N GLN A 306 31.55 -11.11 5.51
CA GLN A 306 30.80 -11.73 6.60
C GLN A 306 29.32 -11.33 6.55
N MET A 307 28.45 -12.32 6.71
CA MET A 307 27.02 -12.10 6.89
C MET A 307 26.72 -11.82 8.36
N LYS A 308 26.05 -10.71 8.64
CA LYS A 308 25.48 -10.39 9.96
C LYS A 308 23.98 -10.26 9.87
N GLU A 309 23.32 -10.63 10.96
CA GLU A 309 21.88 -10.50 11.10
C GLU A 309 21.56 -9.40 12.13
N GLY A 310 20.58 -8.56 11.82
CA GLY A 310 20.06 -7.54 12.73
C GLY A 310 18.55 -7.46 12.67
N SER A 311 17.89 -7.31 13.81
CA SER A 311 16.43 -7.18 13.91
C SER A 311 16.03 -5.81 14.45
N PHE A 312 15.12 -5.14 13.74
CA PHE A 312 14.58 -3.85 14.10
C PHE A 312 13.10 -4.00 14.43
N LYS A 313 12.76 -3.99 15.73
CA LYS A 313 11.38 -4.12 16.20
C LYS A 313 10.55 -2.92 15.75
N VAL A 314 9.37 -3.18 15.18
CA VAL A 314 8.42 -2.14 14.77
C VAL A 314 8.08 -1.21 15.94
N THR A 315 7.91 -1.75 17.16
CA THR A 315 7.61 -0.95 18.35
C THR A 315 8.69 0.09 18.68
N ARG A 316 9.94 -0.10 18.25
CA ARG A 316 11.07 0.82 18.49
C ARG A 316 11.30 1.81 17.34
N MET A 317 10.51 1.75 16.27
CA MET A 317 10.54 2.74 15.19
C MET A 317 9.65 3.92 15.55
N ARG A 318 10.18 5.14 15.68
CA ARG A 318 9.38 6.34 15.99
C ARG A 318 8.49 6.73 14.81
N CYS A 319 9.08 6.75 13.63
CA CYS A 319 8.42 7.04 12.37
C CYS A 319 9.22 6.47 11.20
N TRP A 320 8.63 6.49 10.02
CA TRP A 320 9.33 6.21 8.77
C TRP A 320 8.84 7.10 7.63
N ARG A 321 9.63 7.17 6.57
CA ARG A 321 9.29 7.90 5.35
C ARG A 321 9.75 7.12 4.13
N VAL A 322 9.01 7.31 3.03
CA VAL A 322 9.41 6.83 1.71
C VAL A 322 9.77 8.05 0.89
N THR A 323 10.95 8.04 0.30
CA THR A 323 11.43 9.11 -0.58
C THR A 323 11.68 8.56 -1.98
N SER A 324 11.45 9.40 -2.98
CA SER A 324 11.64 9.11 -4.39
C SER A 324 12.49 10.22 -5.00
N SER A 325 13.59 9.87 -5.64
CA SER A 325 14.43 10.82 -6.39
C SER A 325 14.68 10.31 -7.80
N GLN A 326 14.65 11.23 -8.78
CA GLN A 326 15.02 10.90 -10.15
C GLN A 326 16.54 10.84 -10.25
N VAL A 327 17.08 9.72 -10.73
CA VAL A 327 18.51 9.56 -11.01
C VAL A 327 18.69 9.56 -12.53
N PRO A 328 19.54 10.45 -13.08
CA PRO A 328 19.88 10.40 -14.49
C PRO A 328 20.46 9.03 -14.84
N VAL A 329 19.83 8.29 -15.76
CA VAL A 329 20.41 7.05 -16.26
C VAL A 329 21.62 7.44 -17.10
N ALA A 330 22.81 7.14 -16.59
CA ALA A 330 24.05 7.30 -17.33
C ALA A 330 24.14 6.23 -18.43
N ASN A 331 23.36 6.39 -19.50
CA ASN A 331 23.56 5.62 -20.72
C ASN A 331 24.79 6.20 -21.43
N GLY A 332 25.91 5.50 -21.34
CA GLY A 332 27.02 5.70 -22.27
C GLY A 332 26.49 5.58 -23.70
N THR A 333 26.90 6.51 -24.57
CA THR A 333 26.38 6.82 -25.93
C THR A 333 25.25 7.84 -25.97
N ALA A 334 25.66 9.10 -26.10
CA ALA A 334 24.81 10.25 -26.34
C ALA A 334 24.07 10.12 -27.68
N ASN A 335 22.76 9.93 -27.64
CA ASN A 335 21.86 10.29 -28.74
C ASN A 335 20.93 11.41 -28.24
N PRO A 336 20.92 12.62 -28.86
CA PRO A 336 20.20 13.77 -28.31
C PRO A 336 18.67 13.77 -28.50
N SER A 337 18.06 12.67 -28.97
CA SER A 337 16.69 12.68 -29.50
C SER A 337 15.73 11.61 -28.94
N SER A 338 16.11 10.89 -27.89
CA SER A 338 15.20 10.01 -27.16
C SER A 338 14.97 10.56 -25.75
N SER A 339 13.71 10.60 -25.32
CA SER A 339 13.32 10.93 -23.94
C SER A 339 14.23 10.17 -22.97
N SER A 340 15.08 10.90 -22.26
CA SER A 340 16.01 10.35 -21.27
C SER A 340 15.20 9.54 -20.26
N LYS A 341 15.31 8.21 -20.30
CA LYS A 341 14.79 7.36 -19.23
C LYS A 341 15.49 7.80 -17.94
N CYS A 342 14.74 8.32 -16.98
CA CYS A 342 15.22 8.53 -15.62
C CYS A 342 14.82 7.31 -14.80
N ASP A 343 15.78 6.76 -14.05
CA ASP A 343 15.47 5.72 -13.08
C ASP A 343 15.02 6.40 -11.79
N VAL A 344 14.02 5.82 -11.14
CA VAL A 344 13.55 6.29 -9.84
C VAL A 344 14.31 5.55 -8.75
N LYS A 345 15.04 6.29 -7.93
CA LYS A 345 15.63 5.78 -6.70
C LYS A 345 14.64 5.94 -5.56
N LEU A 346 14.19 4.80 -5.05
CA LEU A 346 13.30 4.72 -3.91
C LEU A 346 14.08 4.38 -2.63
N GLU A 347 13.76 5.07 -1.54
CA GLU A 347 14.33 4.80 -0.23
C GLU A 347 13.23 4.69 0.84
N LEU A 348 13.38 3.72 1.75
CA LEU A 348 12.65 3.68 3.00
C LEU A 348 13.62 4.07 4.11
N ALA A 349 13.34 5.16 4.82
CA ALA A 349 14.09 5.55 6.01
C ALA A 349 13.19 5.42 7.23
N PHE A 350 13.66 4.79 8.29
CA PHE A 350 12.96 4.73 9.58
C PHE A 350 13.87 5.20 10.70
N GLU A 351 13.28 5.85 11.70
CA GLU A 351 13.99 6.36 12.85
C GLU A 351 13.84 5.41 14.02
N TYR A 352 14.94 4.79 14.43
CA TYR A 352 14.96 3.70 15.36
C TYR A 352 15.55 4.11 16.70
N LEU A 353 14.88 3.73 17.80
CA LEU A 353 15.41 3.88 19.14
C LEU A 353 16.48 2.81 19.38
N MET A 354 17.75 3.18 19.24
CA MET A 354 18.89 2.26 19.34
C MET A 354 19.21 1.89 20.79
N SER A 355 19.04 2.84 21.71
CA SER A 355 19.14 2.70 23.16
C SER A 355 18.31 3.80 23.80
N LYS A 356 18.15 3.79 25.13
CA LYS A 356 17.51 4.89 25.86
C LYS A 356 18.02 6.25 25.37
N ASP A 357 17.08 7.12 24.99
CA ASP A 357 17.29 8.48 24.47
C ASP A 357 18.18 8.61 23.20
N ARG A 358 18.48 7.50 22.51
CA ARG A 358 19.28 7.51 21.27
C ARG A 358 18.48 7.04 20.08
N LEU A 359 17.93 7.98 19.33
CA LEU A 359 17.30 7.75 18.03
C LEU A 359 18.33 7.84 16.90
N GLN A 360 18.20 6.96 15.90
CA GLN A 360 19.06 6.95 14.71
C GLN A 360 18.23 6.61 13.48
N TRP A 361 18.45 7.32 12.38
CA TRP A 361 17.88 6.98 11.08
C TRP A 361 18.65 5.81 10.45
N VAL A 362 17.89 4.85 9.93
CA VAL A 362 18.38 3.76 9.08
C VAL A 362 17.66 3.84 7.74
N THR A 363 18.41 3.80 6.66
CA THR A 363 17.93 4.02 5.29
C THR A 363 18.18 2.78 4.44
N ILE A 364 17.11 2.28 3.82
CA ILE A 364 17.14 1.20 2.84
C ILE A 364 16.90 1.81 1.47
N THR A 365 17.85 1.70 0.55
CA THR A 365 17.65 2.01 -0.88
C THR A 365 17.15 0.74 -1.57
N SER A 366 15.88 0.71 -1.97
CA SER A 366 15.26 -0.46 -2.60
C SER A 366 14.08 -0.05 -3.49
N GLN A 367 13.96 -0.69 -4.65
CA GLN A 367 12.77 -0.57 -5.51
C GLN A 367 11.48 -1.05 -4.80
N GLN A 368 11.61 -1.84 -3.72
CA GLN A 368 10.50 -2.29 -2.89
C GLN A 368 10.30 -1.46 -1.60
N ALA A 369 10.89 -0.26 -1.50
CA ALA A 369 10.73 0.61 -0.32
C ALA A 369 9.26 0.87 0.05
N ILE A 370 8.39 1.00 -0.95
CA ILE A 370 6.95 1.19 -0.76
C ILE A 370 6.30 -0.07 -0.19
N MET A 371 6.63 -1.26 -0.70
CA MET A 371 6.11 -2.51 -0.15
C MET A 371 6.57 -2.72 1.29
N MET A 372 7.84 -2.40 1.61
CA MET A 372 8.34 -2.42 2.99
C MET A 372 7.55 -1.45 3.88
N SER A 373 7.26 -0.24 3.41
CA SER A 373 6.40 0.73 4.12
C SER A 373 4.99 0.21 4.37
N ILE A 374 4.39 -0.48 3.39
CA ILE A 374 3.08 -1.13 3.52
C ILE A 374 3.14 -2.23 4.59
N CYS A 375 4.21 -3.02 4.63
CA CYS A 375 4.38 -4.05 5.66
C CYS A 375 4.49 -3.44 7.06
N LEU A 376 5.29 -2.36 7.22
CA LEU A 376 5.39 -1.65 8.49
C LEU A 376 4.04 -1.13 8.97
N GLN A 377 3.30 -0.43 8.11
CA GLN A 377 1.97 0.07 8.46
C GLN A 377 1.04 -1.08 8.86
N SER A 378 1.04 -2.18 8.10
CA SER A 378 0.20 -3.34 8.38
C SER A 378 0.53 -4.01 9.73
N MET A 379 1.81 -4.12 10.08
CA MET A 379 2.22 -4.63 11.40
C MET A 379 1.79 -3.68 12.53
N VAL A 380 1.92 -2.36 12.34
CA VAL A 380 1.44 -1.37 13.31
C VAL A 380 -0.07 -1.47 13.50
N ASP A 381 -0.84 -1.52 12.42
CA ASP A 381 -2.30 -1.63 12.48
C ASP A 381 -2.73 -2.88 13.26
N GLU A 382 -2.08 -4.03 13.02
CA GLU A 382 -2.34 -5.27 13.75
C GLU A 382 -1.99 -5.17 15.25
N LEU A 383 -0.85 -4.56 15.58
CA LEU A 383 -0.44 -4.32 16.98
C LEU A 383 -1.45 -3.42 17.71
N MET A 384 -1.93 -2.36 17.07
CA MET A 384 -2.91 -1.43 17.67
C MET A 384 -4.28 -2.11 17.89
N VAL A 385 -4.68 -3.01 17.00
CA VAL A 385 -5.91 -3.80 17.14
C VAL A 385 -5.81 -4.74 18.33
N LYS A 386 -4.67 -5.41 18.52
CA LYS A 386 -4.45 -6.27 19.70
C LYS A 386 -4.41 -5.47 21.00
N LYS A 387 -3.71 -4.33 21.01
CA LYS A 387 -3.59 -3.47 22.20
C LYS A 387 -4.94 -2.94 22.68
N SER A 388 -5.86 -2.68 21.76
CA SER A 388 -7.23 -2.25 22.08
C SER A 388 -8.17 -3.40 22.50
N GLY A 389 -7.69 -4.63 22.61
CA GLY A 389 -8.52 -5.83 22.83
C GLY A 389 -9.46 -6.12 21.64
N GLY A 390 -9.21 -5.49 20.50
CA GLY A 390 -9.96 -5.70 19.28
C GLY A 390 -9.71 -7.10 18.73
N SER A 391 -10.72 -7.68 18.11
CA SER A 391 -10.55 -8.89 17.32
C SER A 391 -10.28 -8.48 15.88
N ILE A 392 -9.21 -9.02 15.28
CA ILE A 392 -8.97 -8.84 13.85
C ILE A 392 -10.18 -9.32 13.04
N LYS A 393 -10.89 -10.38 13.48
CA LYS A 393 -12.15 -10.81 12.87
C LYS A 393 -13.14 -9.66 12.75
N LYS A 394 -13.31 -8.87 13.81
CA LYS A 394 -14.22 -7.70 13.80
C LYS A 394 -13.70 -6.57 12.93
N GLN A 395 -12.39 -6.31 12.90
CA GLN A 395 -11.81 -5.27 12.04
C GLN A 395 -11.96 -5.63 10.56
N MET A 396 -11.65 -6.88 10.22
CA MET A 396 -11.78 -7.43 8.87
C MET A 396 -13.25 -7.51 8.43
N GLN A 397 -14.17 -7.87 9.33
CA GLN A 397 -15.62 -7.80 9.05
C GLN A 397 -16.16 -6.37 8.95
N LYS A 398 -15.65 -5.41 9.73
CA LYS A 398 -16.09 -4.01 9.66
C LYS A 398 -15.76 -3.37 8.31
N LYS A 399 -14.63 -3.75 7.69
CA LYS A 399 -14.30 -3.31 6.33
C LYS A 399 -15.37 -3.74 5.31
N ARG A 400 -15.94 -4.93 5.49
CA ARG A 400 -17.05 -5.44 4.66
C ARG A 400 -18.33 -4.60 4.78
N LEU A 401 -18.71 -4.21 5.99
CA LEU A 401 -19.93 -3.43 6.22
C LEU A 401 -19.89 -2.04 5.58
N ASN A 402 -18.72 -1.39 5.55
CA ASN A 402 -18.58 -0.08 4.88
C ASN A 402 -18.53 -0.20 3.35
N GLY A 403 -18.09 -1.33 2.80
CA GLY A 403 -18.08 -1.61 1.35
C GLY A 403 -19.40 -2.15 0.79
N SER A 404 -20.22 -2.81 1.62
CA SER A 404 -21.46 -3.49 1.22
C SER A 404 -22.66 -2.59 0.86
N LEU A 405 -22.43 -1.30 0.55
CA LEU A 405 -23.45 -0.48 -0.10
C LEU A 405 -23.72 -1.11 -1.47
N GLN A 406 -24.77 -1.93 -1.48
CA GLN A 406 -25.42 -2.63 -2.59
C GLN A 406 -24.90 -2.17 -3.95
N ARG A 407 -24.45 -3.13 -4.79
CA ARG A 407 -24.39 -2.98 -6.26
C ARG A 407 -25.63 -2.19 -6.68
N SER A 408 -25.46 -0.89 -6.84
CA SER A 408 -26.55 -0.05 -7.31
C SER A 408 -26.67 -0.42 -8.77
N ASP A 409 -27.87 -0.81 -9.21
CA ASP A 409 -28.24 -1.17 -10.60
C ASP A 409 -27.93 -0.06 -11.64
N SER A 410 -27.19 0.98 -11.24
CA SER A 410 -26.72 2.10 -12.05
C SER A 410 -25.43 1.80 -12.83
N GLN A 411 -24.79 0.63 -12.68
CA GLN A 411 -23.61 0.25 -13.49
C GLN A 411 -23.98 -0.52 -14.76
N GLN A 412 -25.09 -0.18 -15.42
CA GLN A 412 -25.29 -0.58 -16.81
C GLN A 412 -24.30 0.18 -17.70
N ALA A 413 -23.79 -0.51 -18.73
CA ALA A 413 -22.86 0.01 -19.73
C ALA A 413 -23.38 1.30 -20.38
N VAL A 414 -23.07 2.43 -19.77
CA VAL A 414 -23.35 3.77 -20.28
C VAL A 414 -22.07 4.57 -20.13
N LYS A 415 -21.62 5.19 -21.22
CA LYS A 415 -20.44 6.06 -21.28
C LYS A 415 -20.41 6.97 -20.05
N SER A 416 -19.34 6.90 -19.26
CA SER A 416 -19.12 7.74 -18.09
C SER A 416 -19.29 9.22 -18.48
N PRO A 417 -20.21 9.98 -17.85
CA PRO A 417 -20.20 11.43 -17.97
C PRO A 417 -18.91 11.97 -17.32
N PRO A 418 -18.32 13.05 -17.84
CA PRO A 418 -17.09 13.62 -17.27
C PRO A 418 -17.28 13.96 -15.78
N ILE A 419 -16.25 13.71 -14.96
CA ILE A 419 -16.20 14.16 -13.56
C ILE A 419 -16.41 15.69 -13.51
N LEU A 420 -17.59 16.07 -12.99
CA LEU A 420 -18.03 17.41 -12.59
C LEU A 420 -17.74 18.56 -13.58
N ASP A 421 -18.78 18.94 -14.33
CA ASP A 421 -18.98 20.34 -14.68
C ASP A 421 -19.16 21.17 -13.40
N SER A 422 -18.52 22.33 -13.35
CA SER A 422 -18.53 23.23 -12.18
C SER A 422 -19.96 23.69 -11.86
N PRO A 423 -20.39 23.69 -10.59
CA PRO A 423 -21.68 24.28 -10.22
C PRO A 423 -21.58 25.81 -10.26
N ASP A 424 -22.46 26.43 -11.04
CA ASP A 424 -22.73 27.86 -11.09
C ASP A 424 -23.10 28.38 -9.68
N PRO A 425 -22.45 29.43 -9.14
CA PRO A 425 -22.67 29.88 -7.77
C PRO A 425 -23.96 30.72 -7.70
N ASN A 426 -25.14 30.10 -7.76
CA ASN A 426 -26.40 30.83 -7.57
C ASN A 426 -27.62 30.02 -7.09
N ARG A 427 -27.44 28.92 -6.34
CA ARG A 427 -28.62 28.24 -5.74
C ARG A 427 -28.35 27.62 -4.38
N GLU A 428 -28.66 28.38 -3.34
CA GLU A 428 -28.86 27.89 -1.98
C GLU A 428 -30.18 27.11 -1.90
N GLN A 429 -30.13 25.84 -1.47
CA GLN A 429 -31.24 25.22 -0.75
C GLN A 429 -30.69 24.36 0.40
N VAL A 430 -31.09 24.77 1.60
CA VAL A 430 -30.77 24.22 2.92
C VAL A 430 -31.62 22.97 3.17
N VAL A 431 -31.00 21.84 3.53
CA VAL A 431 -31.67 20.79 4.31
C VAL A 431 -30.71 20.32 5.41
N LYS A 432 -31.09 20.60 6.66
CA LYS A 432 -30.46 20.12 7.90
C LYS A 432 -30.83 18.67 8.13
N LEU A 433 -29.84 17.82 8.40
CA LEU A 433 -30.01 16.59 9.18
C LEU A 433 -28.88 16.50 10.21
N SER A 434 -29.27 16.67 11.46
CA SER A 434 -28.42 16.54 12.64
C SER A 434 -28.46 15.10 13.15
N THR A 435 -27.30 14.49 13.38
CA THR A 435 -27.15 13.47 14.42
C THR A 435 -25.74 13.47 14.97
N LYS A 436 -25.68 13.73 16.28
CA LYS A 436 -24.51 13.69 17.17
C LYS A 436 -23.96 12.28 17.27
N LEU A 437 -22.64 12.11 17.28
CA LEU A 437 -21.97 11.11 18.12
C LEU A 437 -20.59 11.63 18.55
N SER A 438 -20.45 11.70 19.86
CA SER A 438 -19.34 12.16 20.70
C SER A 438 -18.19 11.14 20.74
N SER A 439 -16.95 11.62 20.64
CA SER A 439 -15.95 11.73 21.73
C SER A 439 -14.93 10.59 21.79
N VAL A 440 -13.68 10.88 21.44
CA VAL A 440 -12.49 10.74 22.31
C VAL A 440 -11.47 11.80 21.85
N SER A 441 -11.23 12.82 22.69
CA SER A 441 -10.06 13.69 22.58
C SER A 441 -9.00 13.19 23.55
N LEU A 442 -7.75 13.03 23.08
CA LEU A 442 -6.57 13.04 23.94
C LEU A 442 -5.81 14.34 23.67
N ARG A 443 -5.90 15.28 24.62
CA ARG A 443 -5.03 16.45 24.70
C ARG A 443 -3.76 16.05 25.46
N GLY A 444 -2.62 16.24 24.80
CA GLY A 444 -1.53 17.09 25.26
C GLY A 444 -0.61 16.57 26.35
N LEU A 445 0.68 16.45 26.02
CA LEU A 445 1.77 16.94 26.85
C LEU A 445 2.85 17.60 25.98
N SER A 446 3.35 18.71 26.50
CA SER A 446 4.16 19.76 25.89
C SER A 446 5.65 19.67 26.23
N SER A 447 6.47 20.42 25.46
CA SER A 447 7.88 20.84 25.68
C SER A 447 8.94 19.75 25.49
N SER A 448 10.10 19.95 24.86
CA SER A 448 10.86 21.15 24.47
C SER A 448 12.00 20.81 23.48
N ASN A 449 12.32 21.81 22.65
CA ASN A 449 13.63 22.19 22.09
C ASN A 449 14.30 21.44 20.91
N SER A 450 14.57 22.30 19.90
CA SER A 450 15.76 22.41 19.03
C SER A 450 16.04 21.34 17.98
N ALA A 451 15.68 21.64 16.72
CA ALA A 451 16.61 21.97 15.63
C ALA A 451 16.03 21.58 14.25
N GLY A 452 15.92 22.57 13.36
CA GLY A 452 15.76 22.37 11.91
C GLY A 452 14.32 22.29 11.40
N ASP A 453 13.83 23.40 10.86
CA ASP A 453 12.65 23.45 9.99
C ASP A 453 12.85 22.51 8.79
N ILE A 454 12.28 21.31 8.89
CA ILE A 454 12.01 20.41 7.77
C ILE A 454 10.53 20.02 7.91
N SER A 455 9.75 20.30 6.87
CA SER A 455 8.28 20.20 6.84
C SER A 455 7.75 18.92 7.50
N GLY A 456 7.04 19.07 8.63
CA GLY A 456 6.58 17.97 9.49
C GLY A 456 5.47 17.05 8.94
N ASN A 457 5.19 17.06 7.63
CA ASN A 457 4.07 16.28 7.05
C ASN A 457 4.48 15.03 6.26
N ASP A 458 5.77 14.79 6.03
CA ASP A 458 6.23 13.68 5.17
C ASP A 458 6.49 12.36 5.94
N PHE A 459 6.21 12.35 7.25
CA PHE A 459 6.50 11.22 8.14
C PHE A 459 5.25 10.39 8.42
N HIS A 460 5.37 9.08 8.35
CA HIS A 460 4.39 8.15 8.93
C HIS A 460 4.73 8.00 10.42
N GLY A 461 3.95 8.61 11.30
CA GLY A 461 4.07 8.42 12.74
C GLY A 461 3.71 6.99 13.14
N ASN A 462 4.49 6.38 14.03
CA ASN A 462 4.21 5.03 14.53
C ASN A 462 3.47 5.09 15.86
N TYR A 463 2.17 4.84 15.85
CA TYR A 463 1.36 4.80 17.08
C TYR A 463 1.76 3.68 18.06
N ALA A 464 2.47 2.63 17.59
CA ALA A 464 2.99 1.59 18.48
C ALA A 464 4.19 2.07 19.32
N PHE A 465 4.88 3.14 18.90
CA PHE A 465 6.05 3.70 19.60
C PHE A 465 5.70 4.30 20.96
N GLU A 466 4.51 4.90 21.10
CA GLU A 466 4.03 5.45 22.37
C GLU A 466 3.73 4.37 23.42
N GLY A 467 3.75 3.09 23.02
CA GLY A 467 3.48 1.95 23.89
C GLY A 467 4.72 1.28 24.49
N ILE A 468 5.93 1.74 24.19
CA ILE A 468 7.18 1.16 24.72
C ILE A 468 7.19 1.31 26.25
N GLY A 469 7.18 0.19 26.97
CA GLY A 469 7.47 0.17 28.41
C GLY A 469 8.98 0.14 28.68
N ASP A 470 9.39 0.30 29.95
CA ASP A 470 10.80 0.19 30.33
C ASP A 470 11.42 -1.18 29.95
N ASP A 471 10.60 -2.24 29.89
CA ASP A 471 11.01 -3.59 29.47
C ASP A 471 11.38 -3.69 27.97
N ASP A 472 10.95 -2.73 27.16
CA ASP A 472 11.21 -2.66 25.73
C ASP A 472 12.40 -1.76 25.36
N LEU A 473 13.03 -1.08 26.33
CA LEU A 473 14.22 -0.23 26.18
C LEU A 473 15.52 -1.02 26.24
#